data_AF-A0A221W078-F1
#
_entry.id   AF-A0A221W078-F1
#
_cell.length_a   1.000
_cell.length_b   1.000
_cell.length_c   1.000
_cell.angle_alpha   90.00
_cell.angle_beta   90.00
_cell.angle_gamma   90.00
#
_symmetry.space_group_name_H-M   'P 1'
#
loop_
_entity.id
_entity.type
_entity.pdbx_description
1 polymer ?
#
loop_
_entity_poly.entity_id
_entity_poly.type
_entity_poly.pdbx_seq_one_letter_code
_entity_poly.pdbx_strand_id
1 'polypeptide(L)'
;MRVRAGRLLPEMLGQAIRHRVTRHPRPTALHLRSSYAAGLRSLAEVERAAIPVERVDAPLLLLCGADDQLWPAGEMARTMVERRGTHSVGHEDETRTFADAGHFLRPPLVPTTAAWSETLMAGGSARGIALAQQESWDAVLAFFARRLG
;
A
#
# COMPACT_ATOMS: atom_id res chain seq x y z
N MET A 1 4.52 -12.92 10.00
CA MET A 1 4.00 -11.69 10.61
C MET A 1 2.53 -11.86 10.98
N ARG A 2 2.14 -11.67 12.24
CA ARG A 2 0.72 -11.59 12.63
C ARG A 2 0.23 -10.14 12.57
N VAL A 3 -0.90 -9.90 11.91
CA VAL A 3 -1.58 -8.58 11.95
C VAL A 3 -2.10 -8.36 13.37
N ARG A 4 -1.77 -7.23 13.99
CA ARG A 4 -2.16 -6.95 15.38
C ARG A 4 -3.58 -6.40 15.47
N ALA A 5 -4.58 -7.26 15.32
CA ALA A 5 -6.01 -6.89 15.35
C ALA A 5 -6.41 -6.06 16.58
N GLY A 6 -5.75 -6.23 17.72
CA GLY A 6 -5.96 -5.41 18.92
C GLY A 6 -5.73 -3.90 18.72
N ARG A 7 -5.00 -3.48 17.68
CA ARG A 7 -4.81 -2.07 17.31
C ARG A 7 -6.04 -1.45 16.63
N LEU A 8 -6.97 -2.24 16.14
CA LEU A 8 -8.22 -1.78 15.53
C LEU A 8 -9.32 -1.48 16.57
N LEU A 9 -9.19 -2.01 17.80
CA LEU A 9 -10.22 -1.91 18.85
C LEU A 9 -10.69 -0.47 19.14
N PRO A 10 -9.80 0.54 19.26
CA PRO A 10 -10.23 1.91 19.50
C PRO A 10 -11.06 2.49 18.34
N GLU A 11 -10.68 2.18 17.11
CA GLU A 11 -11.38 2.63 15.92
C GLU A 11 -12.76 1.97 15.80
N MET A 12 -12.83 0.64 16.01
CA MET A 12 -14.07 -0.12 16.03
C MET A 12 -15.04 0.42 17.09
N LEU A 13 -14.55 0.68 18.32
CA LEU A 13 -15.38 1.23 19.39
C LEU A 13 -15.90 2.64 19.04
N GLY A 14 -15.03 3.50 18.48
CA GLY A 14 -15.42 4.83 18.02
C GLY A 14 -16.46 4.79 16.90
N GLN A 15 -16.32 3.86 15.94
CA GLN A 15 -17.31 3.64 14.88
C GLN A 15 -18.65 3.16 15.45
N ALA A 16 -18.64 2.22 16.40
CA ALA A 16 -19.85 1.70 17.05
C ALA A 16 -20.63 2.77 17.81
N ILE A 17 -19.95 3.64 18.56
CA ILE A 17 -20.57 4.78 19.27
C ILE A 17 -21.18 5.75 18.26
N ARG A 18 -20.42 6.14 17.22
CA ARG A 18 -20.90 7.07 16.19
C ARG A 18 -22.11 6.54 15.42
N HIS A 19 -22.11 5.25 15.07
CA HIS A 19 -23.24 4.61 14.38
C HIS A 19 -24.56 4.70 15.19
N ARG A 20 -24.48 4.70 16.52
CA ARG A 20 -25.68 4.86 17.38
C ARG A 20 -26.22 6.28 17.42
N VAL A 21 -25.38 7.28 17.15
CA VAL A 21 -25.71 8.71 17.35
C VAL A 21 -25.98 9.44 16.03
N THR A 22 -25.44 8.96 14.90
CA THR A 22 -25.62 9.61 13.59
C THR A 22 -26.80 9.04 12.81
N ARG A 23 -27.63 9.91 12.21
CA ARG A 23 -28.78 9.51 11.36
C ARG A 23 -28.42 9.15 9.91
N HIS A 24 -27.19 9.41 9.47
CA HIS A 24 -26.74 9.14 8.10
C HIS A 24 -25.83 7.91 8.06
N PRO A 25 -26.02 6.98 7.11
CA PRO A 25 -25.12 5.85 6.94
C PRO A 25 -23.71 6.36 6.61
N ARG A 26 -22.72 5.88 7.36
CA ARG A 26 -21.30 6.18 7.14
C ARG A 26 -20.51 4.91 6.93
N PRO A 27 -19.42 4.94 6.15
CA PRO A 27 -18.53 3.79 6.01
C PRO A 27 -18.01 3.36 7.38
N THR A 28 -18.13 2.07 7.70
CA THR A 28 -17.52 1.42 8.87
C THR A 28 -16.08 0.99 8.57
N ALA A 29 -15.44 1.69 7.63
CA ALA A 29 -14.23 1.23 7.00
C ALA A 29 -13.03 1.39 7.94
N LEU A 30 -12.22 0.33 8.07
CA LEU A 30 -11.11 0.26 9.01
C LEU A 30 -9.79 0.68 8.35
N HIS A 31 -8.94 1.35 9.13
CA HIS A 31 -7.57 1.68 8.74
C HIS A 31 -6.63 0.58 9.23
N LEU A 32 -6.29 -0.35 8.35
CA LEU A 32 -5.47 -1.51 8.72
C LEU A 32 -3.97 -1.17 8.85
N ARG A 33 -3.52 -0.04 8.29
CA ARG A 33 -2.10 0.35 8.28
C ARG A 33 -1.45 0.25 9.65
N SER A 34 -2.11 0.77 10.69
CA SER A 34 -1.58 0.77 12.07
C SER A 34 -1.33 -0.65 12.62
N SER A 35 -2.20 -1.59 12.27
CA SER A 35 -2.11 -2.99 12.69
C SER A 35 -1.00 -3.74 11.96
N TYR A 36 -0.83 -3.46 10.66
CA TYR A 36 0.27 -3.99 9.86
C TYR A 36 1.63 -3.41 10.29
N ALA A 37 1.72 -2.09 10.48
CA ALA A 37 2.93 -1.41 10.94
C ALA A 37 3.37 -1.93 12.32
N ALA A 38 2.42 -2.27 13.21
CA ALA A 38 2.74 -2.90 14.49
C ALA A 38 3.25 -4.34 14.34
N GLY A 39 2.83 -5.06 13.31
CA GLY A 39 3.35 -6.38 12.95
C GLY A 39 4.80 -6.33 12.45
N LEU A 40 5.14 -5.32 11.65
CA LEU A 40 6.49 -5.13 11.10
C LEU A 40 7.58 -4.86 12.14
N ARG A 41 7.22 -4.52 13.39
CA ARG A 41 8.19 -4.29 14.47
C ARG A 41 8.89 -5.56 14.97
N SER A 42 8.39 -6.74 14.63
CA SER A 42 8.97 -8.01 15.05
C SER A 42 9.86 -8.59 13.96
N LEU A 43 11.17 -8.35 14.06
CA LEU A 43 12.15 -8.80 13.05
C LEU A 43 12.07 -10.31 12.79
N ALA A 44 11.95 -11.13 13.84
CA ALA A 44 11.84 -12.58 13.69
C ALA A 44 10.55 -13.01 12.95
N GLU A 45 9.44 -12.30 13.16
CA GLU A 45 8.19 -12.62 12.44
C GLU A 45 8.15 -12.05 11.02
N VAL A 46 8.87 -10.97 10.77
CA VAL A 46 9.10 -10.40 9.44
C VAL A 46 9.95 -11.37 8.65
N GLU A 47 11.11 -11.80 9.17
CA GLU A 47 12.01 -12.72 8.47
C GLU A 47 11.31 -14.03 8.10
N ARG A 48 10.55 -14.62 9.03
CA ARG A 48 9.78 -15.85 8.77
C ARG A 48 8.71 -15.69 7.67
N ALA A 49 8.19 -14.49 7.48
CA ALA A 49 7.13 -14.22 6.50
C ALA A 49 7.63 -13.46 5.26
N ALA A 50 8.92 -13.16 5.19
CA ALA A 50 9.49 -12.40 4.09
C ALA A 50 9.44 -13.24 2.82
N ILE A 51 9.03 -12.60 1.72
CA ILE A 51 9.14 -13.18 0.39
C ILE A 51 10.62 -13.07 -0.02
N PRO A 52 11.26 -14.15 -0.51
CA PRO A 52 12.66 -14.13 -0.90
C PRO A 52 12.84 -13.44 -2.27
N VAL A 53 12.65 -12.13 -2.29
CA VAL A 53 12.70 -11.26 -3.49
C VAL A 53 14.07 -11.24 -4.19
N GLU A 54 15.13 -11.60 -3.48
CA GLU A 54 16.48 -11.81 -4.01
C GLU A 54 16.56 -12.99 -4.99
N ARG A 55 15.59 -13.89 -4.96
CA ARG A 55 15.51 -15.06 -5.86
C ARG A 55 14.71 -14.78 -7.14
N VAL A 56 14.23 -13.56 -7.34
CA VAL A 56 13.47 -13.18 -8.54
C VAL A 56 14.46 -12.72 -9.61
N ASP A 57 14.57 -13.49 -10.69
CA ASP A 57 15.52 -13.27 -11.80
C ASP A 57 15.10 -12.16 -12.78
N ALA A 58 14.13 -11.33 -12.41
CA ALA A 58 13.64 -10.22 -13.22
C ALA A 58 13.74 -8.88 -12.46
N PRO A 59 13.90 -7.75 -13.17
CA PRO A 59 13.77 -6.43 -12.59
C PRO A 59 12.38 -6.20 -11.99
N LEU A 60 12.31 -5.47 -10.88
CA LEU A 60 11.04 -5.14 -10.22
C LEU A 60 10.68 -3.67 -10.40
N LEU A 61 9.41 -3.39 -10.71
CA LEU A 61 8.81 -2.06 -10.59
C LEU A 61 7.88 -2.04 -9.38
N LEU A 62 8.22 -1.25 -8.36
CA LEU A 62 7.46 -1.09 -7.12
C LEU A 62 6.75 0.26 -7.11
N LEU A 63 5.42 0.25 -7.05
CA LEU A 63 4.58 1.45 -7.08
C LEU A 63 3.79 1.53 -5.78
N CYS A 64 3.90 2.64 -5.06
CA CYS A 64 3.32 2.79 -3.72
C CYS A 64 2.58 4.11 -3.57
N GLY A 65 1.44 4.09 -2.86
CA GLY A 65 0.85 5.29 -2.28
C GLY A 65 1.47 5.60 -0.91
N ALA A 66 1.90 6.83 -0.67
CA ALA A 66 2.45 7.22 0.63
C ALA A 66 1.36 7.25 1.72
N ASP A 67 0.11 7.56 1.33
CA ASP A 67 -1.06 7.56 2.19
C ASP A 67 -1.83 6.22 2.15
N ASP A 68 -1.16 5.10 1.86
CA ASP A 68 -1.80 3.77 1.92
C ASP A 68 -2.27 3.47 3.36
N GLN A 69 -3.60 3.39 3.53
CA GLN A 69 -4.27 3.14 4.81
C GLN A 69 -4.56 1.66 5.08
N LEU A 70 -4.25 0.76 4.14
CA LEU A 70 -4.40 -0.68 4.31
C LEU A 70 -3.13 -1.29 4.91
N TRP A 71 -1.96 -0.97 4.36
CA TRP A 71 -0.68 -1.42 4.89
C TRP A 71 0.44 -0.41 4.58
N PRO A 72 1.58 -0.46 5.28
CA PRO A 72 2.70 0.45 5.02
C PRO A 72 3.47 0.06 3.75
N ALA A 73 2.85 0.21 2.58
CA ALA A 73 3.37 -0.23 1.28
C ALA A 73 4.78 0.32 0.98
N GLY A 74 5.00 1.62 1.20
CA GLY A 74 6.31 2.24 0.96
C GLY A 74 7.42 1.73 1.89
N GLU A 75 7.10 1.37 3.14
CA GLU A 75 8.08 0.76 4.05
C GLU A 75 8.42 -0.67 3.60
N MET A 76 7.41 -1.45 3.23
CA MET A 76 7.59 -2.80 2.72
C MET A 76 8.40 -2.83 1.41
N ALA A 77 8.09 -1.93 0.47
CA ALA A 77 8.83 -1.79 -0.79
C ALA A 77 10.30 -1.43 -0.56
N ARG A 78 10.58 -0.51 0.39
CA ARG A 78 11.96 -0.19 0.76
C ARG A 78 12.72 -1.42 1.27
N THR A 79 12.10 -2.22 2.14
CA THR A 79 12.71 -3.47 2.62
C THR A 79 13.00 -4.45 1.49
N MET A 80 12.14 -4.53 0.46
CA MET A 80 12.40 -5.37 -0.72
C MET A 80 13.61 -4.88 -1.51
N VAL A 81 13.72 -3.58 -1.77
CA VAL A 81 14.86 -2.96 -2.47
C VAL A 81 16.15 -3.16 -1.69
N GLU A 82 16.14 -2.89 -0.38
CA GLU A 82 17.29 -3.09 0.49
C GLU A 82 17.76 -4.55 0.47
N ARG A 83 16.83 -5.50 0.57
CA ARG A 83 17.15 -6.94 0.53
C ARG A 83 17.74 -7.38 -0.81
N ARG A 84 17.23 -6.87 -1.94
CA ARG A 84 17.82 -7.15 -3.26
C ARG A 84 19.21 -6.54 -3.38
N GLY A 85 19.39 -5.31 -2.90
CA GLY A 85 20.69 -4.62 -2.87
C GLY A 85 21.75 -5.36 -2.04
N THR A 86 21.40 -5.89 -0.86
CA THR A 86 22.36 -6.66 -0.04
C THR A 86 22.80 -7.97 -0.68
N HIS A 87 21.99 -8.53 -1.59
CA HIS A 87 22.33 -9.71 -2.39
C HIS A 87 22.97 -9.36 -3.74
N SER A 88 23.33 -8.09 -3.97
CA SER A 88 23.89 -7.60 -5.23
C SER A 88 23.01 -7.87 -6.46
N VAL A 89 21.69 -7.94 -6.26
CA VAL A 89 20.69 -8.04 -7.34
C VAL A 89 19.81 -6.79 -7.35
N GLY A 90 18.96 -6.65 -8.37
CA GLY A 90 17.98 -5.54 -8.42
C GLY A 90 18.55 -4.18 -8.80
N HIS A 91 19.74 -4.12 -9.42
CA HIS A 91 20.31 -2.89 -10.00
C HIS A 91 19.40 -2.23 -11.06
N GLU A 92 18.46 -3.01 -11.59
CA GLU A 92 17.48 -2.62 -12.60
C GLU A 92 16.09 -2.32 -12.02
N ASP A 93 15.94 -2.46 -10.70
CA ASP A 93 14.67 -2.23 -10.03
C ASP A 93 14.35 -0.73 -9.98
N GLU A 94 13.07 -0.42 -10.09
CA GLU A 94 12.53 0.93 -10.02
C GLU A 94 11.50 1.01 -8.90
N THR A 95 11.51 2.10 -8.14
CA THR A 95 10.49 2.35 -7.11
C THR A 95 9.93 3.76 -7.26
N ARG A 96 8.61 3.88 -7.18
CA ARG A 96 7.91 5.18 -7.13
C ARG A 96 6.93 5.21 -5.98
N THR A 97 6.97 6.30 -5.22
CA THR A 97 6.04 6.57 -4.13
C THR A 97 5.29 7.87 -4.41
N PHE A 98 3.96 7.80 -4.48
CA PHE A 98 3.10 8.93 -4.78
C PHE A 98 2.54 9.52 -3.48
N ALA A 99 2.86 10.78 -3.19
CA ALA A 99 2.62 11.41 -1.89
C ALA A 99 1.14 11.40 -1.46
N ASP A 100 0.24 11.76 -2.37
CA ASP A 100 -1.20 11.94 -2.07
C ASP A 100 -2.06 10.77 -2.55
N ALA A 101 -1.46 9.60 -2.79
CA ALA A 101 -2.15 8.38 -3.21
C ALA A 101 -2.24 7.39 -2.07
N GLY A 102 -3.38 6.68 -2.01
CA GLY A 102 -3.59 5.57 -1.10
C GLY A 102 -3.33 4.22 -1.76
N HIS A 103 -4.01 3.21 -1.23
CA HIS A 103 -3.83 1.80 -1.60
C HIS A 103 -4.19 1.49 -3.06
N PHE A 104 -5.21 2.15 -3.62
CA PHE A 104 -5.75 1.81 -4.93
C PHE A 104 -5.13 2.65 -6.06
N LEU A 105 -4.07 2.13 -6.68
CA LEU A 105 -3.56 2.59 -7.98
C LEU A 105 -4.20 1.75 -9.09
N ARG A 106 -5.18 2.34 -9.78
CA ARG A 106 -5.95 1.71 -10.87
C ARG A 106 -5.51 2.27 -12.22
N PRO A 107 -5.94 1.70 -13.36
CA PRO A 107 -5.73 2.32 -14.66
C PRO A 107 -6.29 3.76 -14.70
N PRO A 108 -5.75 4.63 -15.55
CA PRO A 108 -6.21 6.01 -15.65
C PRO A 108 -7.71 6.10 -15.97
N LEU A 109 -8.33 7.23 -15.60
CA LEU A 109 -9.75 7.55 -15.83
C LEU A 109 -10.75 6.71 -14.99
N VAL A 110 -10.28 5.81 -14.13
CA VAL A 110 -11.14 5.15 -13.14
C VAL A 110 -11.48 6.15 -12.01
N PRO A 111 -12.73 6.21 -11.52
CA PRO A 111 -13.12 7.16 -10.49
C PRO A 111 -12.21 7.16 -9.25
N THR A 112 -11.75 8.34 -8.86
CA THR A 112 -10.77 8.54 -7.78
C THR A 112 -11.38 9.10 -6.50
N THR A 113 -12.68 9.40 -6.52
CA THR A 113 -13.43 9.92 -5.38
C THR A 113 -13.80 8.84 -4.36
N ALA A 114 -13.68 7.55 -4.73
CA ALA A 114 -13.87 6.41 -3.84
C ALA A 114 -12.50 5.92 -3.31
N ALA A 115 -12.06 6.52 -2.20
CA ALA A 115 -10.86 6.14 -1.45
C ALA A 115 -11.12 5.01 -0.42
N TRP A 116 -12.15 4.20 -0.64
CA TRP A 116 -12.54 3.09 0.22
C TRP A 116 -13.17 1.96 -0.60
N SER A 117 -13.12 0.75 -0.06
CA SER A 117 -13.82 -0.43 -0.58
C SER A 117 -14.57 -1.07 0.57
N GLU A 118 -15.91 -1.02 0.54
CA GLU A 118 -16.80 -1.55 1.58
C GLU A 118 -16.39 -1.15 3.01
N THR A 119 -15.58 -2.01 3.65
CA THR A 119 -15.13 -1.95 5.04
C THR A 119 -13.66 -1.57 5.19
N LEU A 120 -12.98 -1.13 4.12
CA LEU A 120 -11.55 -0.81 4.14
C LEU A 120 -11.27 0.58 3.56
N MET A 121 -10.47 1.35 4.30
CA MET A 121 -9.98 2.64 3.84
C MET A 121 -8.70 2.45 3.02
N ALA A 122 -8.67 3.03 1.83
CA ALA A 122 -7.50 2.99 0.96
C ALA A 122 -6.55 4.16 1.23
N GLY A 123 -7.10 5.32 1.63
CA GLY A 123 -6.36 6.58 1.74
C GLY A 123 -6.18 7.31 0.40
N GLY A 124 -5.47 8.43 0.45
CA GLY A 124 -5.22 9.33 -0.68
C GLY A 124 -6.33 10.35 -0.89
N SER A 125 -5.98 11.43 -1.60
CA SER A 125 -6.95 12.44 -2.06
C SER A 125 -7.42 12.11 -3.48
N ALA A 126 -8.64 12.54 -3.85
CA ALA A 126 -9.16 12.28 -5.20
C ALA A 126 -8.23 12.80 -6.31
N ARG A 127 -7.62 13.97 -6.11
CA ARG A 127 -6.62 14.55 -7.04
C ARG A 127 -5.33 13.77 -7.03
N GLY A 128 -4.80 13.44 -5.85
CA GLY A 128 -3.55 12.70 -5.71
C GLY A 128 -3.64 11.30 -6.32
N ILE A 129 -4.76 10.61 -6.11
CA ILE A 129 -5.05 9.32 -6.73
C ILE A 129 -5.12 9.48 -8.26
N ALA A 130 -5.77 10.51 -8.81
CA ALA A 130 -5.87 10.69 -10.26
C ALA A 130 -4.50 10.88 -10.92
N LEU A 131 -3.66 11.74 -10.32
CA LEU A 131 -2.28 11.95 -10.80
C LEU A 131 -1.47 10.66 -10.69
N ALA A 132 -1.54 9.97 -9.55
CA ALA A 132 -0.81 8.73 -9.33
C ALA A 132 -1.26 7.61 -10.28
N GLN A 133 -2.55 7.50 -10.60
CA GLN A 133 -3.05 6.53 -11.59
C GLN A 133 -2.45 6.78 -12.98
N GLN A 134 -2.42 8.04 -13.41
CA GLN A 134 -1.80 8.40 -14.69
C GLN A 134 -0.29 8.10 -14.69
N GLU A 135 0.44 8.61 -13.69
CA GLU A 135 1.90 8.44 -13.62
C GLU A 135 2.33 6.99 -13.41
N SER A 136 1.58 6.22 -12.62
CA SER A 136 1.84 4.79 -12.42
C SER A 136 1.61 3.99 -13.69
N TRP A 137 0.57 4.30 -14.46
CA TRP A 137 0.31 3.67 -15.75
C TRP A 137 1.42 3.94 -16.75
N ASP A 138 1.84 5.20 -16.89
CA ASP A 138 2.95 5.58 -17.75
C ASP A 138 4.25 4.90 -17.33
N ALA A 139 4.50 4.79 -16.02
CA ALA A 139 5.65 4.08 -15.48
C ALA A 139 5.64 2.59 -15.85
N VAL A 140 4.49 1.92 -15.73
CA VAL A 140 4.32 0.51 -16.11
C VAL A 140 4.60 0.29 -17.60
N LEU A 141 4.00 1.11 -18.46
CA LEU A 141 4.22 1.00 -19.91
C LEU A 141 5.69 1.24 -20.29
N ALA A 142 6.30 2.29 -19.72
CA ALA A 142 7.70 2.60 -19.99
C ALA A 142 8.65 1.52 -19.47
N PHE A 143 8.35 0.95 -18.31
CA PHE A 143 9.11 -0.17 -17.75
C PHE A 143 9.03 -1.39 -18.67
N PHE A 144 7.82 -1.80 -19.08
CA PHE A 144 7.68 -2.92 -20.01
C PHE A 144 8.37 -2.66 -21.35
N ALA A 145 8.24 -1.45 -21.92
CA ALA A 145 8.93 -1.10 -23.16
C ALA A 145 10.46 -1.23 -23.06
N ARG A 146 11.06 -0.88 -21.91
CA ARG A 146 12.50 -1.04 -21.67
C ARG A 146 12.94 -2.49 -21.43
N ARG A 147 12.05 -3.35 -20.93
CA ARG A 147 12.39 -4.71 -20.45
C ARG A 147 11.96 -5.82 -21.40
N LEU A 148 10.97 -5.58 -22.26
CA LEU A 148 10.35 -6.57 -23.14
C LEU A 148 10.36 -6.17 -24.63
N GLY A 149 10.69 -4.91 -24.95
CA GLY A 149 10.87 -4.42 -26.32
C GLY A 149 12.33 -4.31 -26.68
#